data_AF-G0QCK0-F1
#
_entry.id   AF-G0QCK0-F1
#
_cell.length_a   1.000
_cell.length_b   1.000
_cell.length_c   1.000
_cell.angle_alpha   90.00
_cell.angle_beta   90.00
_cell.angle_gamma   90.00
#
_symmetry.space_group_name_H-M   'P 1'
#
loop_
_entity.id
_entity.type
_entity.pdbx_description
1 polymer ?
#
loop_
_entity_poly.entity_id
_entity_poly.type
_entity_poly.pdbx_seq_one_letter_code
_entity_poly.pdbx_strand_id
1 'polypeptide(L)'
;MYTSDPYLDGITDSESGATQFLRSAGIDMRENGGFRTLDDLSDAEERRLTSQLIARGYDVSELVRPIHKNSDGITLDELSTVVNACGRLGEPGKGVEILRTEGDSMKDRVLSKYGRRISSAMGFVEDNPSRLSLSDGVGVIDADSEVGEEFIGVVVGICMGSETLREADVAAGLAEAEDGVKVSCRARSGLVDDGLDLGEVVSGIAEELDAEGGGHGAAAGAMLPEGASEEFVSMFRERTAAYT
;
A
#
# COMPACT_ATOMS: atom_id res chain seq x y z
N MET A 1 -8.44 11.07 0.82
CA MET A 1 -8.27 10.47 -0.53
C MET A 1 -7.29 9.31 -0.52
N TYR A 2 -6.12 9.40 0.15
CA TYR A 2 -5.11 8.34 0.13
C TYR A 2 -5.32 7.19 1.14
N THR A 3 -6.41 7.20 1.92
CA THR A 3 -6.75 6.09 2.80
C THR A 3 -7.20 4.92 1.95
N SER A 4 -6.46 3.82 1.97
CA SER A 4 -6.74 2.61 1.19
C SER A 4 -7.25 1.45 2.06
N ASP A 5 -7.16 1.58 3.39
CA ASP A 5 -7.66 0.60 4.36
C ASP A 5 -8.17 1.32 5.63
N PRO A 6 -9.49 1.32 5.91
CA PRO A 6 -10.54 0.80 5.03
C PRO A 6 -10.68 1.66 3.77
N TYR A 7 -11.13 1.07 2.67
CA TYR A 7 -11.54 1.83 1.49
C TYR A 7 -12.79 2.65 1.84
N LEU A 8 -12.74 3.96 1.60
CA LEU A 8 -13.82 4.89 1.91
C LEU A 8 -14.61 5.22 0.63
N ASP A 9 -15.78 4.61 0.46
CA ASP A 9 -16.70 4.81 -0.66
C ASP A 9 -16.94 6.29 -0.97
N GLY A 10 -16.59 6.70 -2.19
CA GLY A 10 -16.72 8.08 -2.67
C GLY A 10 -15.70 9.07 -2.09
N ILE A 11 -14.68 8.59 -1.35
CA ILE A 11 -13.62 9.41 -0.73
C ILE A 11 -12.23 8.91 -1.11
N THR A 12 -11.99 7.60 -1.05
CA THR A 12 -10.73 6.98 -1.50
C THR A 12 -10.57 7.21 -3.00
N ASP A 13 -9.34 7.55 -3.41
CA ASP A 13 -8.97 7.91 -4.79
C ASP A 13 -9.73 9.13 -5.38
N SER A 14 -10.47 9.86 -4.57
CA SER A 14 -11.28 11.01 -5.02
C SER A 14 -10.92 12.28 -4.26
N GLU A 15 -10.14 13.17 -4.89
CA GLU A 15 -9.83 14.49 -4.32
C GLU A 15 -11.12 15.32 -4.12
N SER A 16 -12.00 15.29 -5.12
CA SER A 16 -13.29 15.99 -5.08
C SER A 16 -14.21 15.39 -4.01
N GLY A 17 -14.27 14.06 -3.91
CA GLY A 17 -15.03 13.34 -2.90
C GLY A 17 -14.54 13.63 -1.47
N ALA A 18 -13.23 13.57 -1.24
CA ALA A 18 -12.63 13.93 0.04
C ALA A 18 -12.89 15.39 0.41
N THR A 19 -12.75 16.31 -0.55
CA THR A 19 -13.05 17.73 -0.36
C THR A 19 -14.52 17.96 0.00
N GLN A 20 -15.44 17.31 -0.72
CA GLN A 20 -16.87 17.41 -0.45
C GLN A 20 -17.21 16.84 0.92
N PHE A 21 -16.58 15.73 1.30
CA PHE A 21 -16.77 15.12 2.60
C PHE A 21 -16.33 16.04 3.74
N LEU A 22 -15.12 16.60 3.69
CA LEU A 22 -14.62 17.53 4.71
C LEU A 22 -15.53 18.76 4.84
N ARG A 23 -15.98 19.33 3.72
CA ARG A 23 -16.96 20.42 3.72
C ARG A 23 -18.27 20.02 4.37
N SER A 24 -18.78 18.81 4.11
CA SER A 24 -20.00 18.30 4.75
C SER A 24 -19.85 18.06 6.25
N ALA A 25 -18.62 17.84 6.74
CA ALA A 25 -18.28 17.79 8.16
C ALA A 25 -18.12 19.18 8.80
N GLY A 26 -18.21 20.25 8.02
CA GLY A 26 -18.01 21.62 8.46
C GLY A 26 -16.54 21.92 8.78
N ILE A 27 -15.62 21.23 8.11
CA ILE A 27 -14.18 21.42 8.27
C ILE A 27 -13.69 22.27 7.10
N ASP A 28 -13.19 23.47 7.42
CA ASP A 28 -12.44 24.27 6.47
C ASP A 28 -11.05 23.65 6.27
N MET A 29 -10.65 23.45 5.02
CA MET A 29 -9.36 22.82 4.68
C MET A 29 -8.19 23.81 4.70
N ARG A 30 -8.48 25.11 4.88
CA ARG A 30 -7.49 26.17 4.83
C ARG A 30 -7.61 27.10 6.01
N GLU A 31 -6.47 27.47 6.56
CA GLU A 31 -6.35 28.47 7.61
C GLU A 31 -5.08 29.28 7.37
N ASN A 32 -5.15 30.60 7.56
CA ASN A 32 -4.03 31.53 7.39
C ASN A 32 -3.25 31.39 6.05
N GLY A 33 -3.94 30.99 4.97
CA GLY A 33 -3.36 30.81 3.64
C GLY A 33 -2.65 29.47 3.41
N GLY A 34 -2.54 28.63 4.44
CA GLY A 34 -2.05 27.25 4.36
C GLY A 34 -3.17 26.22 4.30
N PHE A 35 -2.80 24.96 4.01
CA PHE A 35 -3.70 23.82 4.21
C PHE A 35 -3.61 23.37 5.66
N ARG A 36 -4.76 23.04 6.24
CA ARG A 36 -4.85 22.41 7.56
C ARG A 36 -4.49 20.93 7.45
N THR A 37 -3.91 20.41 8.53
CA THR A 37 -3.57 19.02 8.76
C THR A 37 -4.51 18.41 9.81
N LEU A 38 -4.37 17.11 10.07
CA LEU A 38 -5.13 16.46 11.15
C LEU A 38 -4.83 17.07 12.52
N ASP A 39 -3.61 17.56 12.75
CA ASP A 39 -3.20 18.19 14.01
C ASP A 39 -3.84 19.56 14.24
N ASP A 40 -4.37 20.18 13.17
CA ASP A 40 -5.07 21.46 13.25
C ASP A 40 -6.56 21.30 13.58
N LEU A 41 -7.07 20.07 13.67
CA LEU A 41 -8.47 19.80 14.01
C LEU A 41 -8.72 19.92 15.51
N SER A 42 -9.81 20.57 15.87
CA SER A 42 -10.33 20.54 17.25
C SER A 42 -11.02 19.22 17.57
N ASP A 43 -11.10 18.85 18.86
CA ASP A 43 -11.87 17.68 19.32
C ASP A 43 -13.29 17.62 18.75
N ALA A 44 -13.92 18.78 18.56
CA ALA A 44 -15.27 18.88 18.01
C ALA A 44 -15.31 18.56 16.51
N GLU A 45 -14.31 18.99 15.75
CA GLU A 45 -14.18 18.67 14.32
C GLU A 45 -13.84 17.20 14.11
N GLU A 46 -12.89 16.66 14.88
CA GLU A 46 -12.52 15.24 14.83
C GLU A 46 -13.73 14.35 15.12
N ARG A 47 -14.49 14.65 16.19
CA ARG A 47 -15.72 13.91 16.51
C ARG A 47 -16.74 13.95 15.38
N ARG A 48 -16.92 15.11 14.71
CA ARG A 48 -17.86 15.22 13.58
C ARG A 48 -17.41 14.38 12.41
N LEU A 49 -16.12 14.44 12.06
CA LEU A 49 -15.54 13.67 10.97
C LEU A 49 -15.75 12.16 11.21
N THR A 50 -15.35 11.68 12.37
CA THR A 50 -15.50 10.27 12.76
C THR A 50 -16.97 9.85 12.81
N SER A 51 -17.85 10.68 13.38
CA SER A 51 -19.29 10.37 13.45
C SER A 51 -19.93 10.23 12.05
N GLN A 52 -19.50 11.02 11.07
CA GLN A 52 -20.02 10.90 9.71
C GLN A 52 -19.50 9.65 8.99
N LEU A 53 -18.28 9.20 9.28
CA LEU A 53 -17.78 7.92 8.75
C LEU A 53 -18.54 6.74 9.39
N ILE A 54 -18.74 6.75 10.70
CA ILE A 54 -19.57 5.73 11.39
C ILE A 54 -20.99 5.69 10.80
N ALA A 55 -21.58 6.86 10.52
CA ALA A 55 -22.91 6.94 9.91
C ALA A 55 -22.97 6.36 8.49
N ARG A 56 -21.83 6.21 7.80
CA ARG A 56 -21.71 5.50 6.52
C ARG A 56 -21.45 4.01 6.66
N GLY A 57 -21.32 3.50 7.89
CA GLY A 57 -21.18 2.06 8.16
C GLY A 57 -19.75 1.58 8.44
N TYR A 58 -18.77 2.47 8.52
CA TYR A 58 -17.40 2.11 8.89
C TYR A 58 -17.27 1.82 10.38
N ASP A 59 -16.50 0.78 10.75
CA ASP A 59 -16.31 0.44 12.15
C ASP A 59 -15.36 1.44 12.83
N VAL A 60 -15.63 1.76 14.09
CA VAL A 60 -14.77 2.64 14.89
C VAL A 60 -13.35 2.09 14.97
N SER A 61 -13.18 0.77 15.06
CA SER A 61 -11.85 0.15 15.16
C SER A 61 -11.01 0.32 13.89
N GLU A 62 -11.65 0.51 12.74
CA GLU A 62 -10.98 0.76 11.45
C GLU A 62 -10.59 2.25 11.30
N LEU A 63 -11.33 3.14 11.96
CA LEU A 63 -11.17 4.59 11.81
C LEU A 63 -10.24 5.21 12.86
N VAL A 64 -10.25 4.67 14.08
CA VAL A 64 -9.57 5.26 15.24
C VAL A 64 -8.49 4.32 15.72
N ARG A 65 -7.24 4.78 15.66
CA ARG A 65 -6.07 4.05 16.14
C ARG A 65 -5.16 4.93 16.98
N PRO A 66 -4.40 4.36 17.93
CA PRO A 66 -3.38 5.10 18.66
C PRO A 66 -2.36 5.71 17.70
N ILE A 67 -2.09 7.01 17.83
CA ILE A 67 -1.04 7.71 17.10
C ILE A 67 0.11 7.98 18.07
N HIS A 68 1.28 7.42 17.76
CA HIS A 68 2.49 7.64 18.52
C HIS A 68 3.33 8.72 17.84
N LYS A 69 3.81 9.69 18.61
CA LYS A 69 4.68 10.78 18.14
C LYS A 69 6.01 10.78 18.89
N ASN A 70 7.08 11.18 18.21
CA ASN A 70 8.37 11.44 18.84
C ASN A 70 8.36 12.79 19.59
N SER A 71 9.50 13.17 20.18
CA SER A 71 9.66 14.46 20.90
C SER A 71 9.39 15.69 20.04
N ASP A 72 9.50 15.55 18.72
CA ASP A 72 9.40 16.65 17.75
C ASP A 72 8.00 16.73 17.14
N GLY A 73 7.06 15.90 17.61
CA GLY A 73 5.68 15.86 17.13
C GLY A 73 5.48 15.05 15.84
N ILE A 74 6.53 14.44 15.28
CA ILE A 74 6.44 13.61 14.08
C ILE A 74 5.85 12.25 14.46
N THR A 75 4.90 11.76 13.67
CA THR A 75 4.30 10.44 13.91
C THR A 75 5.30 9.32 13.59
N LEU A 76 5.26 8.23 14.36
CA LEU A 76 6.13 7.08 14.11
C LEU A 76 5.83 6.42 12.76
N ASP A 77 4.58 6.49 12.28
CA ASP A 77 4.20 5.99 10.95
C ASP A 77 4.80 6.83 9.82
N GLU A 78 4.84 8.15 9.99
CA GLU A 78 5.50 9.05 9.05
C GLU A 78 7.01 8.79 9.03
N LEU A 79 7.64 8.64 10.20
CA LEU A 79 9.06 8.25 10.27
C LEU A 79 9.31 6.90 9.60
N SER A 80 8.46 5.90 9.84
CA SER A 80 8.56 4.59 9.20
C SER A 80 8.44 4.70 7.69
N THR A 81 7.47 5.49 7.19
CA THR A 81 7.29 5.74 5.76
C THR A 81 8.53 6.36 5.12
N VAL A 82 9.13 7.35 5.78
CA VAL A 82 10.34 8.04 5.29
C VAL A 82 11.54 7.10 5.26
N VAL A 83 11.76 6.32 6.33
CA VAL A 83 12.87 5.34 6.40
C VAL A 83 12.69 4.25 5.33
N ASN A 84 11.48 3.74 5.17
CA ASN A 84 11.14 2.77 4.13
C ASN A 84 11.35 3.34 2.72
N ALA A 85 10.97 4.60 2.51
CA ALA A 85 11.22 5.31 1.25
C ALA A 85 12.72 5.45 0.97
N CYS A 86 13.53 5.77 1.97
CA CYS A 86 15.00 5.80 1.82
C CYS A 86 15.55 4.45 1.38
N GLY A 87 15.10 3.35 1.99
CA GLY A 87 15.51 2.00 1.60
C GLY A 87 15.20 1.68 0.14
N ARG A 88 13.95 1.90 -0.29
CA ARG A 88 13.51 1.67 -1.68
C ARG A 88 14.20 2.60 -2.67
N LEU A 89 14.51 3.83 -2.28
CA LEU A 89 15.22 4.75 -3.18
C LEU A 89 16.72 4.46 -3.32
N GLY A 90 17.23 3.38 -2.71
CA GLY A 90 18.66 3.05 -2.68
C GLY A 90 19.48 4.04 -1.84
N GLU A 91 18.84 4.74 -0.90
CA GLU A 91 19.44 5.78 -0.08
C GLU A 91 19.34 5.48 1.45
N PRO A 92 19.63 4.24 1.92
CA PRO A 92 19.41 3.86 3.33
C PRO A 92 20.22 4.73 4.32
N GLY A 93 21.38 5.25 3.91
CA GLY A 93 22.17 6.17 4.72
C GLY A 93 21.41 7.44 5.11
N LYS A 94 20.54 7.96 4.23
CA LYS A 94 19.68 9.11 4.54
C LYS A 94 18.62 8.75 5.58
N GLY A 95 18.11 7.52 5.57
CA GLY A 95 17.17 7.05 6.59
C GLY A 95 17.79 7.08 7.98
N VAL A 96 19.05 6.64 8.11
CA VAL A 96 19.80 6.72 9.38
C VAL A 96 20.06 8.17 9.80
N GLU A 97 20.37 9.04 8.85
CA GLU A 97 20.59 10.47 9.11
C GLU A 97 19.32 11.16 9.62
N ILE A 98 18.16 10.90 8.99
CA ILE A 98 16.86 11.45 9.40
C ILE A 98 16.49 11.03 10.82
N LEU A 99 16.81 9.80 11.23
CA LEU A 99 16.57 9.34 12.61
C LEU A 99 17.48 10.01 13.65
N ARG A 100 18.57 10.65 13.22
CA ARG A 100 19.58 11.28 14.09
C ARG A 100 19.53 12.80 14.09
N THR A 101 18.85 13.40 13.12
CA THR A 101 18.92 14.84 12.87
C THR A 101 17.53 15.45 12.93
N GLU A 102 17.44 16.61 13.57
CA GLU A 102 16.26 17.47 13.49
C GLU A 102 16.31 18.19 12.13
N GLY A 103 15.48 17.81 11.17
CA GLY A 103 15.55 18.40 9.83
C GLY A 103 14.46 17.96 8.86
N ASP A 104 13.46 18.83 8.69
CA ASP A 104 12.29 18.58 7.84
C ASP A 104 12.64 18.51 6.33
N SER A 105 13.63 19.31 5.89
CA SER A 105 13.91 19.45 4.45
C SER A 105 14.46 18.19 3.75
N MET A 106 15.17 17.31 4.47
CA MET A 106 15.65 16.06 3.88
C MET A 106 14.51 15.05 3.73
N LYS A 107 13.70 14.92 4.79
CA LYS A 107 12.48 14.11 4.81
C LYS A 107 11.56 14.50 3.66
N ASP A 108 11.25 15.79 3.48
CA ASP A 108 10.39 16.27 2.41
C ASP A 108 10.89 15.92 1.01
N ARG A 109 12.22 16.02 0.80
CA ARG A 109 12.85 15.66 -0.48
C ARG A 109 12.74 14.17 -0.77
N VAL A 110 12.94 13.33 0.24
CA VAL A 110 12.79 11.87 0.13
C VAL A 110 11.34 11.52 -0.18
N LEU A 111 10.39 12.04 0.59
CA LEU A 111 8.95 11.81 0.37
C LEU A 111 8.50 12.30 -1.00
N SER A 112 8.98 13.46 -1.45
CA SER A 112 8.68 13.97 -2.79
C SER A 112 9.21 13.06 -3.89
N LYS A 113 10.43 12.51 -3.73
CA LYS A 113 11.03 11.58 -4.71
C LYS A 113 10.29 10.25 -4.71
N TYR A 114 9.94 9.73 -3.54
CA TYR A 114 9.20 8.50 -3.34
C TYR A 114 7.79 8.59 -3.91
N GLY A 115 7.06 9.66 -3.60
CA GLY A 115 5.73 9.94 -4.12
C GLY A 115 5.72 10.00 -5.65
N ARG A 116 6.70 10.67 -6.28
CA ARG A 116 6.82 10.67 -7.76
C ARG A 116 7.00 9.27 -8.36
N ARG A 117 7.77 8.39 -7.70
CA ARG A 117 7.93 7.00 -8.15
C ARG A 117 6.62 6.22 -8.05
N ILE A 118 5.91 6.34 -6.92
CA ILE A 118 4.60 5.72 -6.74
C ILE A 118 3.60 6.24 -7.77
N SER A 119 3.48 7.57 -7.95
CA SER A 119 2.56 8.16 -8.92
C SER A 119 2.85 7.69 -10.35
N SER A 120 4.13 7.57 -10.73
CA SER A 120 4.52 7.02 -12.03
C SER A 120 4.09 5.56 -12.19
N ALA A 121 4.30 4.74 -11.15
CA ALA A 121 3.94 3.33 -11.17
C ALA A 121 2.41 3.13 -11.21
N MET A 122 1.65 3.93 -10.45
CA MET A 122 0.19 3.90 -10.49
C MET A 122 -0.34 4.34 -11.86
N GLY A 123 0.25 5.39 -12.46
CA GLY A 123 -0.10 5.81 -13.82
C GLY A 123 0.14 4.70 -14.84
N PHE A 124 1.23 3.94 -14.72
CA PHE A 124 1.45 2.76 -15.55
C PHE A 124 0.32 1.72 -15.39
N VAL A 125 -0.07 1.39 -14.15
CA VAL A 125 -1.16 0.42 -13.92
C VAL A 125 -2.48 0.90 -14.52
N GLU A 126 -2.81 2.19 -14.36
CA GLU A 126 -4.03 2.80 -14.91
C GLU A 126 -4.05 2.81 -16.45
N ASP A 127 -2.90 3.14 -17.07
CA ASP A 127 -2.78 3.24 -18.53
C ASP A 127 -2.66 1.87 -19.22
N ASN A 128 -2.38 0.79 -18.47
CA ASN A 128 -2.12 -0.55 -19.01
C ASN A 128 -3.05 -1.63 -18.41
N PRO A 129 -4.38 -1.54 -18.60
CA PRO A 129 -5.32 -2.50 -18.03
C PRO A 129 -5.11 -3.95 -18.51
N SER A 130 -4.42 -4.18 -19.64
CA SER A 130 -4.05 -5.52 -20.11
C SER A 130 -2.98 -6.20 -19.25
N ARG A 131 -2.25 -5.44 -18.42
CA ARG A 131 -1.26 -5.93 -17.46
C ARG A 131 -1.86 -6.25 -16.09
N LEU A 132 -3.15 -5.97 -15.93
CA LEU A 132 -3.94 -6.30 -14.77
C LEU A 132 -4.83 -7.50 -15.08
N SER A 133 -4.93 -8.45 -14.16
CA SER A 133 -5.98 -9.46 -14.21
C SER A 133 -6.59 -9.67 -12.85
N LEU A 134 -7.91 -9.83 -12.81
CA LEU A 134 -8.66 -10.14 -11.61
C LEU A 134 -9.62 -11.29 -11.94
N SER A 135 -9.45 -12.40 -11.24
CA SER A 135 -10.28 -13.59 -11.41
C SER A 135 -10.29 -14.39 -10.12
N ASP A 136 -11.46 -14.88 -9.71
CA ASP A 136 -11.62 -15.77 -8.55
C ASP A 136 -11.01 -15.21 -7.26
N GLY A 137 -11.17 -13.89 -7.03
CA GLY A 137 -10.61 -13.19 -5.87
C GLY A 137 -9.08 -12.97 -5.91
N VAL A 138 -8.42 -13.32 -7.02
CA VAL A 138 -6.97 -13.17 -7.20
C VAL A 138 -6.64 -12.06 -8.20
N GLY A 139 -6.03 -10.99 -7.69
CA GLY A 139 -5.48 -9.90 -8.49
C GLY A 139 -4.04 -10.19 -8.94
N VAL A 140 -3.68 -9.84 -10.18
CA VAL A 140 -2.31 -9.93 -10.67
C VAL A 140 -1.94 -8.66 -11.42
N ILE A 141 -0.80 -8.07 -11.09
CA ILE A 141 -0.20 -6.93 -11.77
C ILE A 141 1.13 -7.38 -12.36
N ASP A 142 1.25 -7.40 -13.68
CA ASP A 142 2.52 -7.61 -14.38
C ASP A 142 3.13 -6.27 -14.77
N ALA A 143 4.11 -5.80 -14.01
CA ALA A 143 4.69 -4.48 -14.18
C ALA A 143 5.92 -4.44 -15.11
N ASP A 144 6.37 -5.59 -15.61
CA ASP A 144 7.52 -5.69 -16.52
C ASP A 144 8.74 -4.90 -15.95
N SER A 145 9.48 -4.19 -16.78
CA SER A 145 10.54 -3.24 -16.36
C SER A 145 10.05 -1.82 -16.02
N GLU A 146 8.75 -1.53 -16.11
CA GLU A 146 8.21 -0.17 -15.94
C GLU A 146 8.08 0.23 -14.45
N VAL A 147 7.93 -0.74 -13.56
CA VAL A 147 7.96 -0.54 -12.10
C VAL A 147 9.14 -1.29 -11.52
N GLY A 148 10.03 -0.57 -10.84
CA GLY A 148 11.17 -1.18 -10.15
C GLY A 148 10.73 -2.22 -9.12
N GLU A 149 11.47 -3.33 -9.03
CA GLU A 149 11.22 -4.45 -8.12
C GLU A 149 11.06 -4.03 -6.65
N GLU A 150 11.66 -2.92 -6.24
CA GLU A 150 11.58 -2.38 -4.89
C GLU A 150 10.23 -1.68 -4.59
N PHE A 151 9.46 -1.35 -5.62
CA PHE A 151 8.15 -0.70 -5.55
C PHE A 151 6.98 -1.63 -5.81
N ILE A 152 7.17 -2.80 -6.44
CA ILE A 152 6.05 -3.67 -6.85
C ILE A 152 5.15 -4.05 -5.68
N GLY A 153 5.72 -4.41 -4.53
CA GLY A 153 4.95 -4.75 -3.33
C GLY A 153 4.23 -3.56 -2.66
N VAL A 154 4.59 -2.31 -3.01
CA VAL A 154 3.86 -1.10 -2.61
C VAL A 154 2.69 -0.86 -3.55
N VAL A 155 2.94 -0.98 -4.86
CA VAL A 155 1.91 -0.84 -5.90
C VAL A 155 0.78 -1.84 -5.67
N VAL A 156 1.09 -3.11 -5.46
CA VAL A 156 0.09 -4.15 -5.15
C VAL A 156 -0.74 -3.78 -3.92
N GLY A 157 -0.08 -3.32 -2.85
CA GLY A 157 -0.77 -2.94 -1.61
C GLY A 157 -1.71 -1.75 -1.81
N ILE A 158 -1.29 -0.73 -2.58
CA ILE A 158 -2.14 0.42 -2.92
C ILE A 158 -3.31 -0.04 -3.78
N CYS A 159 -3.07 -0.85 -4.83
CA CYS A 159 -4.12 -1.33 -5.73
C CYS A 159 -5.17 -2.18 -5.01
N MET A 160 -4.78 -3.02 -4.05
CA MET A 160 -5.74 -3.81 -3.25
C MET A 160 -6.69 -2.95 -2.41
N GLY A 161 -6.21 -1.78 -1.97
CA GLY A 161 -7.01 -0.81 -1.24
C GLY A 161 -7.56 0.32 -2.11
N SER A 162 -7.50 0.18 -3.44
CA SER A 162 -8.11 1.09 -4.42
C SER A 162 -9.18 0.35 -5.21
N GLU A 163 -9.96 1.08 -6.02
CA GLU A 163 -10.95 0.45 -6.93
C GLU A 163 -10.32 -0.56 -7.91
N THR A 164 -9.01 -0.45 -8.18
CA THR A 164 -8.29 -1.30 -9.14
C THR A 164 -8.35 -2.78 -8.77
N LEU A 165 -8.12 -3.13 -7.50
CA LEU A 165 -8.15 -4.49 -6.98
C LEU A 165 -8.99 -4.60 -5.69
N ARG A 166 -10.01 -3.75 -5.54
CA ARG A 166 -10.93 -3.78 -4.39
C ARG A 166 -11.68 -5.11 -4.26
N GLU A 167 -11.85 -5.86 -5.33
CA GLU A 167 -12.50 -7.18 -5.30
C GLU A 167 -11.49 -8.34 -5.16
N ALA A 168 -10.19 -8.04 -5.05
CA ALA A 168 -9.17 -9.04 -4.80
C ALA A 168 -9.03 -9.32 -3.30
N ASP A 169 -9.09 -10.60 -2.93
CA ASP A 169 -8.79 -11.09 -1.59
C ASP A 169 -7.29 -11.29 -1.40
N VAL A 170 -6.61 -11.72 -2.46
CA VAL A 170 -5.16 -11.78 -2.57
C VAL A 170 -4.70 -11.16 -3.88
N ALA A 171 -3.49 -10.62 -3.90
CA ALA A 171 -2.90 -10.10 -5.12
C ALA A 171 -1.40 -10.40 -5.22
N ALA A 172 -0.92 -10.60 -6.45
CA ALA A 172 0.50 -10.75 -6.78
C ALA A 172 0.94 -9.66 -7.76
N GLY A 173 2.09 -9.05 -7.50
CA GLY A 173 2.75 -8.13 -8.43
C GLY A 173 4.06 -8.70 -8.90
N LEU A 174 4.32 -8.62 -10.20
CA LEU A 174 5.54 -9.08 -10.85
C LEU A 174 6.30 -7.87 -11.40
N ALA A 175 7.61 -7.86 -11.21
CA ALA A 175 8.50 -6.84 -11.76
C ALA A 175 9.83 -7.48 -12.19
N GLU A 176 10.41 -6.99 -13.28
CA GLU A 176 11.73 -7.42 -13.74
C GLU A 176 12.81 -7.05 -12.71
N ALA A 177 13.74 -7.96 -12.49
CA ALA A 177 14.88 -7.83 -11.59
C ALA A 177 16.15 -8.30 -12.30
N GLU A 178 17.33 -7.97 -11.75
CA GLU A 178 18.62 -8.30 -12.37
C GLU A 178 18.80 -9.82 -12.61
N ASP A 179 18.29 -10.64 -11.69
CA ASP A 179 18.44 -12.11 -11.71
C ASP A 179 17.12 -12.85 -12.03
N GLY A 180 16.13 -12.18 -12.62
CA GLY A 180 14.87 -12.79 -13.03
C GLY A 180 13.65 -11.91 -12.77
N VAL A 181 12.64 -12.45 -12.08
CA VAL A 181 11.38 -11.73 -11.80
C VAL A 181 11.10 -11.69 -10.32
N LYS A 182 10.99 -10.49 -9.78
CA LYS A 182 10.55 -10.28 -8.39
C LYS A 182 9.04 -10.40 -8.31
N VAL A 183 8.56 -11.25 -7.40
CA VAL A 183 7.14 -11.33 -7.05
C VAL A 183 6.90 -10.80 -5.65
N SER A 184 5.83 -10.00 -5.49
CA SER A 184 5.31 -9.56 -4.20
C SER A 184 3.82 -9.87 -4.09
N CYS A 185 3.46 -10.70 -3.10
CA CYS A 185 2.09 -11.08 -2.81
C CYS A 185 1.56 -10.38 -1.56
N ARG A 186 0.27 -10.08 -1.57
CA ARG A 186 -0.48 -9.45 -0.46
C ARG A 186 -1.82 -10.15 -0.28
N ALA A 187 -2.29 -10.22 0.96
CA ALA A 187 -3.60 -10.74 1.30
C ALA A 187 -4.35 -9.74 2.19
N ARG A 188 -5.68 -9.80 2.14
CA ARG A 188 -6.52 -9.12 3.13
C ARG A 188 -6.27 -9.71 4.51
N SER A 189 -6.30 -8.85 5.52
CA SER A 189 -6.08 -9.22 6.93
C SER A 189 -7.03 -10.33 7.40
N GLY A 190 -8.32 -10.26 7.02
CA GLY A 190 -9.31 -11.27 7.39
C GLY A 190 -8.97 -12.69 6.93
N LEU A 191 -8.30 -12.86 5.79
CA LEU A 191 -7.90 -14.18 5.31
C LEU A 191 -6.80 -14.82 6.17
N VAL A 192 -5.93 -14.01 6.75
CA VAL A 192 -4.88 -14.51 7.65
C VAL A 192 -5.50 -15.03 8.95
N ASP A 193 -6.54 -14.37 9.44
CA ASP A 193 -7.31 -14.83 10.59
C ASP A 193 -8.05 -16.15 10.28
N ASP A 194 -8.45 -16.36 9.03
CA ASP A 194 -9.06 -17.59 8.51
C ASP A 194 -8.04 -18.70 8.16
N GLY A 195 -6.74 -18.46 8.41
CA GLY A 195 -5.68 -19.47 8.31
C GLY A 195 -4.84 -19.42 7.03
N LEU A 196 -5.02 -18.42 6.17
CA LEU A 196 -4.11 -18.21 5.04
C LEU A 196 -2.72 -17.79 5.55
N ASP A 197 -1.68 -18.51 5.11
CA ASP A 197 -0.30 -18.05 5.24
C ASP A 197 0.36 -17.88 3.86
N LEU A 198 0.46 -16.63 3.39
CA LEU A 198 1.15 -16.33 2.13
C LEU A 198 2.64 -16.69 2.15
N GLY A 199 3.29 -16.65 3.32
CA GLY A 199 4.68 -17.09 3.46
C GLY A 199 4.82 -18.56 3.09
N GLU A 200 3.99 -19.43 3.66
CA GLU A 200 4.00 -20.86 3.34
C GLU A 200 3.62 -21.13 1.88
N VAL A 201 2.57 -20.47 1.37
CA VAL A 201 2.13 -20.63 -0.03
C VAL A 201 3.24 -20.24 -1.00
N VAL A 202 3.83 -19.05 -0.83
CA VAL A 202 4.84 -18.53 -1.75
C VAL A 202 6.15 -19.30 -1.62
N SER A 203 6.58 -19.69 -0.41
CA SER A 203 7.76 -20.55 -0.24
C SER A 203 7.60 -21.90 -0.92
N GLY A 204 6.43 -22.55 -0.79
CA GLY A 204 6.19 -23.84 -1.43
C GLY A 204 6.16 -23.76 -2.96
N ILE A 205 5.59 -22.69 -3.53
CA ILE A 205 5.63 -22.46 -4.98
C ILE A 205 7.06 -22.18 -5.44
N ALA A 206 7.79 -21.34 -4.70
CA ALA A 206 9.17 -21.00 -5.05
C ALA A 206 10.07 -22.24 -5.04
N GLU A 207 9.95 -23.13 -4.04
CA GLU A 207 10.70 -24.39 -3.97
C GLU A 207 10.45 -25.29 -5.20
N GLU A 208 9.20 -25.39 -5.66
CA GLU A 208 8.84 -26.17 -6.86
C GLU A 208 9.35 -25.57 -8.17
N LEU A 209 9.62 -24.25 -8.19
CA LEU A 209 10.15 -23.52 -9.33
C LEU A 209 11.68 -23.30 -9.23
N ASP A 210 12.37 -24.01 -8.34
CA ASP A 210 13.81 -23.84 -8.05
C ASP A 210 14.19 -22.36 -7.75
N ALA A 211 13.29 -21.66 -7.04
CA ALA A 211 13.37 -20.23 -6.72
C ALA A 211 13.48 -20.00 -5.21
N GLU A 212 13.89 -18.78 -4.83
CA GLU A 212 13.88 -18.34 -3.43
C GLU A 212 12.60 -17.58 -3.12
N GLY A 213 11.88 -17.94 -2.05
CA GLY A 213 10.67 -17.24 -1.66
C GLY A 213 10.29 -17.45 -0.19
N GLY A 214 9.53 -16.48 0.34
CA GLY A 214 8.96 -16.54 1.69
C GLY A 214 8.34 -15.24 2.15
N GLY A 215 7.93 -15.20 3.41
CA GLY A 215 7.23 -14.06 3.97
C GLY A 215 6.51 -14.37 5.27
N HIS A 216 5.39 -13.68 5.46
CA HIS A 216 4.47 -13.83 6.59
C HIS A 216 3.04 -13.97 6.04
N GLY A 217 2.08 -14.27 6.92
CA GLY A 217 0.72 -14.59 6.49
C GLY A 217 0.06 -13.58 5.55
N ALA A 218 0.24 -12.27 5.78
CA ALA A 218 -0.38 -11.21 4.96
C ALA A 218 0.48 -10.74 3.76
N ALA A 219 1.77 -11.09 3.73
CA ALA A 219 2.69 -10.58 2.71
C ALA A 219 3.90 -11.50 2.52
N ALA A 220 4.15 -11.87 1.28
CA ALA A 220 5.28 -12.72 0.90
C ALA A 220 5.84 -12.30 -0.45
N GLY A 221 6.99 -12.85 -0.81
CA GLY A 221 7.58 -12.61 -2.11
C GLY A 221 8.56 -13.70 -2.52
N ALA A 222 8.86 -13.74 -3.81
CA ALA A 222 9.80 -14.67 -4.39
C ALA A 222 10.71 -13.97 -5.41
N MET A 223 11.85 -14.56 -5.70
CA MET A 223 12.69 -14.23 -6.86
C MET A 223 12.65 -15.42 -7.81
N LEU A 224 11.91 -15.28 -8.89
CA LEU A 224 11.68 -16.34 -9.86
C LEU A 224 12.73 -16.31 -10.97
N PRO A 225 13.13 -17.46 -11.52
CA PRO A 225 13.88 -17.50 -12.76
C PRO A 225 13.04 -16.97 -13.94
N GLU A 226 13.72 -16.50 -14.98
CA GLU A 226 13.05 -16.04 -16.21
C GLU A 226 12.13 -17.12 -16.80
N GLY A 227 10.93 -16.72 -17.21
CA GLY A 227 9.94 -17.61 -17.81
C GLY A 227 9.05 -18.37 -16.83
N ALA A 228 9.30 -18.32 -15.52
CA ALA A 228 8.48 -19.00 -14.51
C ALA A 228 7.25 -18.20 -14.03
N SER A 229 7.07 -16.96 -14.49
CA SER A 229 5.99 -16.05 -14.05
C SER A 229 4.59 -16.61 -14.27
N GLU A 230 4.31 -17.19 -15.45
CA GLU A 230 2.99 -17.74 -15.76
C GLU A 230 2.66 -18.96 -14.88
N GLU A 231 3.66 -19.82 -14.65
CA GLU A 231 3.53 -21.01 -13.81
C GLU A 231 3.31 -20.62 -12.35
N PHE A 232 4.07 -19.65 -11.84
CA PHE A 232 3.87 -19.09 -10.51
C PHE A 232 2.43 -18.57 -10.33
N VAL A 233 1.94 -17.75 -11.27
CA VAL A 233 0.59 -17.17 -11.18
C VAL A 233 -0.48 -18.26 -11.19
N SER A 234 -0.31 -19.30 -12.00
CA SER A 234 -1.22 -20.45 -12.02
C SER A 234 -1.26 -21.18 -10.66
N MET A 235 -0.09 -21.51 -10.11
CA MET A 235 0.02 -22.19 -8.82
C MET A 235 -0.48 -21.31 -7.67
N PHE A 236 -0.22 -20.00 -7.74
CA PHE A 236 -0.67 -19.04 -6.75
C PHE A 236 -2.20 -18.97 -6.70
N ARG A 237 -2.86 -18.90 -7.86
CA ARG A 237 -4.32 -18.98 -7.95
C ARG A 237 -4.86 -20.28 -7.37
N GLU A 238 -4.29 -21.41 -7.75
CA GLU A 238 -4.74 -22.72 -7.27
C GLU A 238 -4.63 -22.85 -5.74
N ARG A 239 -3.49 -22.43 -5.15
CA ARG A 239 -3.25 -22.58 -3.71
C ARG A 239 -4.01 -21.57 -2.85
N THR A 240 -4.45 -20.46 -3.43
CA THR A 240 -5.22 -19.43 -2.72
C THR A 240 -6.73 -19.57 -2.91
N ALA A 241 -7.20 -20.33 -3.92
CA ALA A 241 -8.61 -20.55 -4.22
C ALA A 241 -9.46 -21.15 -3.08
N ALA A 242 -8.84 -21.73 -2.05
CA ALA A 242 -9.58 -22.22 -0.87
C ALA A 242 -9.96 -21.09 0.11
N TYR A 243 -9.37 -19.90 -0.04
CA TYR A 243 -9.53 -18.74 0.82
C TYR A 243 -10.25 -17.58 0.12
N THR A 244 -10.43 -17.67 -1.20
CA THR A 244 -11.09 -16.66 -2.05
C THR A 244 -12.45 -17.15 -2.54
#